data_AF-A0A345H1X2-F1
#
_entry.id   AF-A0A345H1X2-F1
#
_cell.length_a   1.000
_cell.length_b   1.000
_cell.length_c   1.000
_cell.angle_alpha   90.00
_cell.angle_beta   90.00
_cell.angle_gamma   90.00
#
_symmetry.space_group_name_H-M   'P 1'
#
loop_
_entity.id
_entity.type
_entity.pdbx_description
1 polymer ?
#
loop_
_entity_poly.entity_id
_entity_poly.type
_entity_poly.pdbx_seq_one_letter_code
_entity_poly.pdbx_strand_id
1 'polypeptide(L)'
;MQAKTSTSIKLPQSITLKIETKTPASNDMTRSLVFENFEGRRIELKIKLNRTATHCLEVSDFPDTTHNLQVLGSLNHRSFWDKIYFKNSGGTSKIDIKKMTLVIHYHEVVGGAIKDIPLLLNTTFNRVLRSGNSEVYLTPFIERHLMRYAGLTSRNHPAAALSAKDIGKSGTSAKGYDQYGDNPKYRGWISYECSEFASWYLHETECWRDFRNKPKSVFRDITYTEQLYLIFKSKKRTYYYHNGRNRFLNEKNEKAYTPKPGDIFMRKADGKFEHSMIFLRWNSRDKTALVIDGPYPVTLRTVDVHAMETRTNDQKDFIVCESVMNRF
;
A
#
# COMPACT_ATOMS: atom_id res chain seq x y z
N MET A 1 -28.83 23.51 -4.79
CA MET A 1 -27.38 23.53 -5.06
C MET A 1 -26.69 22.67 -4.01
N GLN A 2 -26.22 21.47 -4.38
CA GLN A 2 -25.41 20.66 -3.48
C GLN A 2 -24.02 21.30 -3.38
N ALA A 3 -23.61 21.61 -2.15
CA ALA A 3 -22.24 22.01 -1.88
C ALA A 3 -21.32 20.86 -2.28
N LYS A 4 -20.48 21.08 -3.28
CA LYS A 4 -19.34 20.22 -3.57
C LYS A 4 -18.43 20.25 -2.35
N THR A 5 -18.56 19.27 -1.47
CA THR A 5 -17.53 18.97 -0.49
C THR A 5 -16.30 18.55 -1.27
N SER A 6 -15.31 19.44 -1.35
CA SER A 6 -13.97 19.13 -1.83
C SER A 6 -13.28 18.24 -0.79
N THR A 7 -13.74 17.01 -0.65
CA THR A 7 -13.05 15.98 0.14
C THR A 7 -11.93 15.44 -0.75
N SER A 8 -10.70 15.56 -0.27
CA SER A 8 -9.46 15.09 -0.90
C SER A 8 -9.37 13.56 -0.89
N ILE A 9 -10.32 12.89 -1.52
CA ILE A 9 -10.38 11.44 -1.49
C ILE A 9 -9.36 10.89 -2.50
N LYS A 10 -8.25 10.35 -1.98
CA LYS A 10 -7.20 9.67 -2.75
C LYS A 10 -7.66 8.26 -3.16
N LEU A 11 -8.65 8.21 -4.04
CA LEU A 11 -9.33 6.99 -4.46
C LEU A 11 -8.74 6.40 -5.73
N PRO A 12 -8.96 5.10 -5.95
CA PRO A 12 -8.94 4.54 -7.30
C PRO A 12 -9.88 5.37 -8.19
N GLN A 13 -9.35 5.90 -9.28
CA GLN A 13 -10.09 6.66 -10.29
C GLN A 13 -10.54 5.73 -11.42
N SER A 14 -9.64 4.87 -11.87
CA SER A 14 -9.88 3.95 -12.97
C SER A 14 -9.00 2.71 -12.82
N ILE A 15 -9.29 1.69 -13.63
CA ILE A 15 -8.49 0.47 -13.70
C ILE A 15 -8.20 0.16 -15.17
N THR A 16 -6.94 -0.07 -15.48
CA THR A 16 -6.54 -0.71 -16.73
C THR A 16 -6.55 -2.21 -16.54
N LEU A 17 -7.25 -2.93 -17.42
CA LEU A 17 -7.19 -4.38 -17.51
C LEU A 17 -6.98 -4.80 -18.95
N LYS A 18 -5.92 -5.59 -19.17
CA LYS A 18 -5.56 -6.20 -20.44
C LYS A 18 -5.36 -7.70 -20.26
N ILE A 19 -5.94 -8.48 -21.16
CA ILE A 19 -5.93 -9.94 -21.11
C ILE A 19 -5.40 -10.47 -22.45
N GLU A 20 -4.31 -11.23 -22.39
CA GLU A 20 -3.83 -12.05 -23.51
C GLU A 20 -4.48 -13.43 -23.42
N THR A 21 -5.13 -13.86 -24.50
CA THR A 21 -5.85 -15.14 -24.57
C THR A 21 -5.04 -16.19 -25.32
N LYS A 22 -5.24 -17.48 -25.01
CA LYS A 22 -4.62 -18.58 -25.77
C LYS A 22 -5.34 -18.89 -27.07
N THR A 23 -6.65 -18.72 -27.08
CA THR A 23 -7.52 -18.88 -28.25
C THR A 23 -7.95 -17.50 -28.76
N PRO A 24 -8.36 -17.37 -30.03
CA PRO A 24 -8.92 -16.12 -30.52
C PRO A 24 -10.01 -15.59 -29.60
N ALA A 25 -9.92 -14.31 -29.26
CA ALA A 25 -10.88 -13.64 -28.41
C ALA A 25 -12.20 -13.42 -29.17
N SER A 26 -13.33 -13.60 -28.48
CA SER A 26 -14.63 -13.20 -29.01
C SER A 26 -14.73 -11.67 -29.08
N ASN A 27 -15.57 -11.18 -29.98
CA ASN A 27 -15.92 -9.76 -30.03
C ASN A 27 -16.75 -9.42 -28.81
N ASP A 28 -16.36 -8.36 -28.10
CA ASP A 28 -17.01 -7.69 -26.98
C ASP A 28 -17.71 -8.58 -25.93
N MET A 29 -17.28 -8.50 -24.68
CA MET A 29 -17.89 -9.28 -23.60
C MET A 29 -17.89 -8.55 -22.26
N THR A 30 -18.93 -8.77 -21.47
CA THR A 30 -18.99 -8.23 -20.11
C THR A 30 -18.51 -9.26 -19.10
N ARG A 31 -17.61 -8.85 -18.22
CA ARG A 31 -17.12 -9.62 -17.06
C ARG A 31 -17.17 -8.75 -15.83
N SER A 32 -16.72 -9.27 -14.69
CA SER A 32 -16.62 -8.47 -13.48
C SER A 32 -15.29 -8.65 -12.78
N LEU A 33 -14.77 -7.57 -12.20
CA LEU A 33 -13.76 -7.64 -11.14
C LEU A 33 -14.50 -7.61 -9.80
N VAL A 34 -14.30 -8.63 -8.97
CA VAL A 34 -14.89 -8.71 -7.64
C VAL A 34 -13.82 -8.41 -6.62
N PHE A 35 -14.08 -7.43 -5.77
CA PHE A 35 -13.26 -7.06 -4.62
C PHE A 35 -13.97 -7.54 -3.36
N GLU A 36 -13.27 -8.30 -2.52
CA GLU A 36 -13.79 -8.86 -1.29
C GLU A 36 -12.89 -8.43 -0.12
N ASN A 37 -13.48 -7.96 0.98
CA ASN A 37 -12.75 -7.62 2.21
C ASN A 37 -12.63 -8.83 3.15
N PHE A 38 -11.89 -8.70 4.25
CA PHE A 38 -11.71 -9.78 5.24
C PHE A 38 -13.03 -10.31 5.86
N GLU A 39 -14.10 -9.51 5.91
CA GLU A 39 -15.44 -9.94 6.40
C GLU A 39 -16.23 -10.73 5.34
N GLY A 40 -15.71 -10.85 4.12
CA GLY A 40 -16.39 -11.50 3.01
C GLY A 40 -17.40 -10.60 2.28
N ARG A 41 -17.46 -9.30 2.58
CA ARG A 41 -18.28 -8.34 1.81
C ARG A 41 -17.67 -8.17 0.43
N ARG A 42 -18.52 -8.18 -0.60
CA ARG A 42 -18.10 -8.14 -2.02
C ARG A 42 -18.65 -6.91 -2.73
N ILE A 43 -17.79 -6.23 -3.49
CA ILE A 43 -18.19 -5.27 -4.54
C ILE A 43 -17.82 -5.86 -5.88
N GLU A 44 -18.81 -5.95 -6.76
CA GLU A 44 -18.66 -6.45 -8.13
C GLU A 44 -18.65 -5.27 -9.11
N LEU A 45 -17.49 -5.01 -9.72
CA LEU A 45 -17.32 -4.01 -10.76
C LEU A 45 -17.48 -4.67 -12.13
N LYS A 46 -18.62 -4.43 -12.77
CA LYS A 46 -18.87 -4.90 -14.15
C LYS A 46 -17.98 -4.14 -15.13
N ILE A 47 -17.34 -4.85 -16.05
CA ILE A 47 -16.39 -4.33 -17.02
C ILE A 47 -16.73 -4.86 -18.42
N LYS A 48 -16.71 -3.97 -19.40
CA LYS A 48 -16.82 -4.34 -20.82
C LYS A 48 -15.41 -4.54 -21.38
N LEU A 49 -15.15 -5.73 -21.90
CA LEU A 49 -13.91 -6.12 -22.54
C LEU A 49 -14.09 -6.12 -24.04
N ASN A 50 -13.34 -5.28 -24.74
CA ASN A 50 -13.33 -5.21 -26.20
C ASN A 50 -12.11 -5.94 -26.74
N ARG A 51 -12.29 -6.58 -27.90
CA ARG A 51 -11.19 -7.23 -28.61
C ARG A 51 -10.36 -6.20 -29.35
N THR A 52 -9.13 -5.99 -28.92
CA THR A 52 -8.18 -5.06 -29.57
C THR A 52 -7.25 -5.76 -30.57
N ALA A 53 -7.06 -7.07 -30.43
CA ALA A 53 -6.35 -7.91 -31.39
C ALA A 53 -6.87 -9.36 -31.31
N THR A 54 -6.45 -10.23 -32.24
CA THR A 54 -6.91 -11.64 -32.32
C THR A 54 -6.85 -12.36 -30.96
N HIS A 55 -5.81 -12.11 -30.16
CA HIS A 55 -5.59 -12.75 -28.86
C HIS A 55 -5.57 -11.74 -27.70
N CYS A 56 -6.21 -10.58 -27.85
CA CYS A 56 -6.14 -9.50 -26.86
C CYS A 56 -7.51 -8.91 -26.56
N LEU A 57 -7.82 -8.82 -25.27
CA LEU A 57 -9.00 -8.14 -24.72
C LEU A 57 -8.54 -7.00 -23.80
N GLU A 58 -9.16 -5.85 -23.92
CA GLU A 58 -8.89 -4.67 -23.07
C GLU A 58 -10.21 -4.07 -22.60
N VAL A 59 -10.21 -3.44 -21.42
CA VAL A 59 -11.39 -2.70 -20.95
C VAL A 59 -11.59 -1.47 -21.82
N SER A 60 -12.80 -1.28 -22.33
CA SER A 60 -13.13 -0.17 -23.22
C SER A 60 -13.47 1.10 -22.47
N ASP A 61 -14.19 0.97 -21.36
CA ASP A 61 -14.57 2.06 -20.47
C ASP A 61 -14.64 1.49 -19.05
N PHE A 62 -13.95 2.13 -18.11
CA PHE A 62 -14.10 1.79 -16.71
C PHE A 62 -15.29 2.58 -16.16
N PRO A 63 -16.35 1.93 -15.66
CA PRO A 63 -17.43 2.67 -15.03
C PRO A 63 -16.90 3.39 -13.80
N ASP A 64 -17.32 4.64 -13.60
CA ASP A 64 -17.00 5.49 -12.44
C ASP A 64 -17.65 4.95 -11.15
N THR A 65 -17.33 3.69 -10.81
CA THR A 65 -17.86 2.90 -9.71
C THR A 65 -16.74 2.51 -8.75
N THR A 66 -15.52 3.02 -8.96
CA THR A 66 -14.41 2.87 -8.02
C THR A 66 -14.68 3.56 -6.69
N HIS A 67 -15.59 4.55 -6.65
CA HIS A 67 -16.13 5.10 -5.41
C HIS A 67 -16.80 4.02 -4.54
N ASN A 68 -17.36 2.96 -5.13
CA ASN A 68 -17.96 1.84 -4.38
C ASN A 68 -16.93 0.99 -3.64
N LEU A 69 -15.64 1.02 -4.04
CA LEU A 69 -14.60 0.32 -3.29
C LEU A 69 -14.43 0.90 -1.88
N GLN A 70 -14.85 2.16 -1.65
CA GLN A 70 -14.87 2.75 -0.31
C GLN A 70 -15.81 2.01 0.65
N VAL A 71 -16.91 1.43 0.14
CA VAL A 71 -17.93 0.73 0.93
C VAL A 71 -17.39 -0.54 1.56
N LEU A 72 -16.28 -1.07 1.05
CA LEU A 72 -15.64 -2.25 1.61
C LEU A 72 -14.77 -1.96 2.84
N GLY A 73 -14.56 -0.69 3.21
CA GLY A 73 -13.89 -0.34 4.47
C GLY A 73 -14.69 -0.84 5.67
N SER A 74 -14.02 -1.47 6.64
CA SER A 74 -14.63 -1.80 7.93
C SER A 74 -14.02 -0.96 9.05
N LEU A 75 -14.75 -0.83 10.16
CA LEU A 75 -14.13 -0.47 11.42
C LEU A 75 -13.02 -1.50 11.71
N ASN A 76 -11.83 -1.02 12.04
CA ASN A 76 -10.63 -1.81 12.36
C ASN A 76 -9.84 -2.42 11.18
N HIS A 77 -10.32 -2.34 9.93
CA HIS A 77 -9.54 -2.79 8.78
C HIS A 77 -9.33 -1.65 7.78
N ARG A 78 -8.05 -1.37 7.54
CA ARG A 78 -7.58 -0.22 6.77
C ARG A 78 -7.46 -0.49 5.27
N SER A 79 -7.89 -1.66 4.82
CA SER A 79 -7.96 -1.99 3.40
C SER A 79 -9.40 -2.11 2.95
N PHE A 80 -9.71 -1.50 1.81
CA PHE A 80 -10.93 -1.74 1.06
C PHE A 80 -11.02 -3.15 0.48
N TRP A 81 -9.95 -3.94 0.35
CA TRP A 81 -10.06 -5.31 -0.15
C TRP A 81 -8.89 -6.19 0.24
N ASP A 82 -9.15 -7.49 0.30
CA ASP A 82 -8.14 -8.53 0.56
C ASP A 82 -8.10 -9.54 -0.56
N LYS A 83 -9.24 -9.80 -1.21
CA LYS A 83 -9.34 -10.75 -2.30
C LYS A 83 -9.87 -10.07 -3.57
N ILE A 84 -9.24 -10.38 -4.69
CA ILE A 84 -9.68 -9.94 -6.02
C ILE A 84 -9.92 -11.15 -6.89
N TYR A 85 -11.06 -11.17 -7.56
CA TYR A 85 -11.46 -12.20 -8.51
C TYR A 85 -11.82 -11.58 -9.85
N PHE A 86 -11.58 -12.34 -10.92
CA PHE A 86 -12.13 -12.05 -12.23
C PHE A 86 -13.25 -13.05 -12.52
N LYS A 87 -14.48 -12.56 -12.71
CA LYS A 87 -15.71 -13.34 -12.69
C LYS A 87 -16.47 -13.25 -14.00
N ASN A 88 -17.06 -14.36 -14.40
CA ASN A 88 -18.12 -14.46 -15.39
C ASN A 88 -19.44 -14.70 -14.65
N SER A 89 -20.36 -13.75 -14.74
CA SER A 89 -21.64 -13.76 -14.02
C SER A 89 -22.76 -14.28 -14.94
N GLY A 90 -22.65 -15.53 -15.39
CA GLY A 90 -23.66 -16.19 -16.23
C GLY A 90 -23.47 -16.00 -17.74
N GLY A 91 -22.35 -15.42 -18.19
CA GLY A 91 -22.09 -15.21 -19.61
C GLY A 91 -21.80 -16.52 -20.36
N THR A 92 -22.22 -16.60 -21.62
CA THR A 92 -22.12 -17.83 -22.44
C THR A 92 -20.72 -18.09 -22.99
N SER A 93 -19.85 -17.07 -23.03
CA SER A 93 -18.48 -17.19 -23.55
C SER A 93 -17.46 -17.54 -22.46
N LYS A 94 -16.43 -18.30 -22.83
CA LYS A 94 -15.25 -18.60 -21.98
C LYS A 94 -14.06 -17.73 -22.39
N ILE A 95 -13.11 -17.53 -21.47
CA ILE A 95 -11.82 -16.86 -21.76
C ILE A 95 -10.69 -17.79 -21.31
N ASP A 96 -9.83 -18.22 -22.23
CA ASP A 96 -8.58 -18.92 -21.90
C ASP A 96 -7.47 -17.90 -21.67
N ILE A 97 -7.31 -17.49 -20.42
CA ILE A 97 -6.41 -16.43 -19.97
C ILE A 97 -4.99 -16.98 -19.97
N LYS A 98 -4.16 -16.50 -20.89
CA LYS A 98 -2.72 -16.75 -20.92
C LYS A 98 -2.01 -15.79 -19.97
N LYS A 99 -2.21 -14.49 -20.17
CA LYS A 99 -1.62 -13.43 -19.35
C LYS A 99 -2.62 -12.33 -19.03
N MET A 100 -2.35 -11.60 -17.95
CA MET A 100 -3.16 -10.46 -17.52
C MET A 100 -2.28 -9.34 -16.98
N THR A 101 -2.66 -8.11 -17.33
CA THR A 101 -2.16 -6.87 -16.74
C THR A 101 -3.34 -6.18 -16.07
N LEU A 102 -3.16 -5.75 -14.83
CA LEU A 102 -4.16 -5.07 -14.02
C LEU A 102 -3.47 -3.92 -13.30
N VAL A 103 -3.88 -2.69 -13.58
CA VAL A 103 -3.32 -1.47 -12.97
C VAL A 103 -4.46 -0.67 -12.36
N ILE A 104 -4.31 -0.26 -11.10
CA ILE A 104 -5.22 0.70 -10.46
C ILE A 104 -4.60 2.09 -10.57
N HIS A 105 -5.37 3.04 -11.08
CA HIS A 105 -4.96 4.43 -11.25
C HIS A 105 -5.56 5.29 -10.14
N TYR A 106 -4.72 6.05 -9.44
CA TYR A 106 -5.15 6.97 -8.39
C TYR A 106 -5.13 8.42 -8.87
N HIS A 107 -6.20 9.17 -8.57
CA HIS A 107 -6.30 10.59 -8.92
C HIS A 107 -5.19 11.44 -8.25
N GLU A 108 -5.06 11.25 -6.92
CA GLU A 108 -4.12 11.98 -6.08
C GLU A 108 -3.33 11.01 -5.19
N VAL A 109 -2.03 11.27 -5.10
CA VAL A 109 -1.11 10.64 -4.15
C VAL A 109 -0.18 11.71 -3.58
N VAL A 110 0.51 11.41 -2.48
CA VAL A 110 1.53 12.32 -1.94
C VAL A 110 2.70 12.51 -2.91
N GLY A 111 3.39 13.65 -2.85
CA GLY A 111 4.54 13.93 -3.72
C GLY A 111 5.62 12.83 -3.62
N GLY A 112 6.08 12.35 -4.79
CA GLY A 112 7.06 11.26 -4.91
C GLY A 112 6.48 9.85 -4.85
N ALA A 113 5.16 9.71 -4.65
CA ALA A 113 4.48 8.42 -4.67
C ALA A 113 4.00 8.03 -6.07
N ILE A 114 3.86 6.72 -6.29
CA ILE A 114 3.38 6.16 -7.55
C ILE A 114 1.85 6.18 -7.57
N LYS A 115 1.25 6.75 -8.64
CA LYS A 115 -0.20 6.83 -8.86
C LYS A 115 -0.78 5.60 -9.57
N ASP A 116 0.00 5.02 -10.47
CA ASP A 116 -0.40 3.86 -11.27
C ASP A 116 0.19 2.61 -10.63
N ILE A 117 -0.65 1.87 -9.93
CA ILE A 117 -0.21 0.73 -9.14
C ILE A 117 -0.46 -0.55 -9.94
N PRO A 118 0.59 -1.21 -10.47
CA PRO A 118 0.43 -2.45 -11.20
C PRO A 118 0.15 -3.58 -10.21
N LEU A 119 -1.12 -3.94 -10.02
CA LEU A 119 -1.46 -5.15 -9.28
C LEU A 119 -0.96 -6.40 -10.02
N LEU A 120 -0.95 -6.36 -11.36
CA LEU A 120 -0.38 -7.36 -12.24
C LEU A 120 0.27 -6.68 -13.44
N LEU A 121 1.44 -7.15 -13.87
CA LEU A 121 2.10 -6.67 -15.08
C LEU A 121 2.51 -7.84 -15.96
N ASN A 122 1.77 -8.05 -17.06
CA ASN A 122 1.99 -9.14 -18.02
C ASN A 122 2.13 -10.53 -17.34
N THR A 123 1.38 -10.74 -16.26
CA THR A 123 1.52 -11.92 -15.41
C THR A 123 0.91 -13.13 -16.10
N THR A 124 1.64 -14.24 -16.16
CA THR A 124 1.11 -15.49 -16.74
C THR A 124 0.21 -16.21 -15.75
N PHE A 125 -1.03 -16.48 -16.17
CA PHE A 125 -2.05 -17.19 -15.37
C PHE A 125 -2.23 -18.62 -15.85
N ASN A 126 -2.40 -18.81 -17.16
CA ASN A 126 -2.82 -20.07 -17.76
C ASN A 126 -4.04 -20.65 -17.02
N ARG A 127 -5.14 -19.87 -17.01
CA ARG A 127 -6.41 -20.22 -16.37
C ARG A 127 -7.56 -19.99 -17.32
N VAL A 128 -8.63 -20.78 -17.16
CA VAL A 128 -9.84 -20.63 -17.97
C VAL A 128 -10.93 -20.04 -17.10
N LEU A 129 -11.44 -18.87 -17.50
CA LEU A 129 -12.71 -18.37 -17.01
C LEU A 129 -13.82 -19.03 -17.84
N ARG A 130 -14.58 -19.95 -17.24
CA ARG A 130 -15.57 -20.75 -17.96
C ARG A 130 -16.82 -19.92 -18.30
N SER A 131 -17.64 -20.45 -19.21
CA SER A 131 -19.01 -19.96 -19.40
C SER A 131 -19.87 -20.26 -18.17
N GLY A 132 -21.02 -19.57 -18.06
CA GLY A 132 -21.88 -19.62 -16.87
C GLY A 132 -21.27 -18.85 -15.69
N ASN A 133 -21.53 -19.31 -14.48
CA ASN A 133 -20.97 -18.73 -13.25
C ASN A 133 -19.58 -19.32 -13.00
N SER A 134 -18.54 -18.50 -13.17
CA SER A 134 -17.14 -18.91 -12.99
C SER A 134 -16.32 -17.75 -12.46
N GLU A 135 -15.32 -18.04 -11.62
CA GLU A 135 -14.37 -17.03 -11.12
C GLU A 135 -12.93 -17.55 -11.15
N VAL A 136 -12.00 -16.64 -11.41
CA VAL A 136 -10.55 -16.86 -11.31
C VAL A 136 -10.03 -15.99 -10.18
N TYR A 137 -9.47 -16.62 -9.16
CA TYR A 137 -8.87 -15.94 -8.02
C TYR A 137 -7.52 -15.32 -8.38
N LEU A 138 -7.41 -13.98 -8.29
CA LEU A 138 -6.24 -13.22 -8.74
C LEU A 138 -5.23 -12.92 -7.63
N THR A 139 -5.67 -12.79 -6.37
CA THR A 139 -4.82 -12.32 -5.26
C THR A 139 -3.48 -13.03 -5.09
N PRO A 140 -3.36 -14.37 -5.20
CA PRO A 140 -2.06 -15.02 -5.04
C PRO A 140 -1.05 -14.59 -6.11
N PHE A 141 -1.53 -14.24 -7.31
CA PHE A 141 -0.68 -13.71 -8.37
C PHE A 141 -0.31 -12.24 -8.12
N ILE A 142 -1.27 -11.45 -7.62
CA ILE A 142 -1.09 -10.05 -7.26
C ILE A 142 -0.06 -9.91 -6.14
N GLU A 143 -0.23 -10.64 -5.03
CA GLU A 143 0.70 -10.58 -3.89
C GLU A 143 2.15 -10.92 -4.30
N ARG A 144 2.33 -11.97 -5.12
CA ARG A 144 3.65 -12.33 -5.64
C ARG A 144 4.23 -11.25 -6.54
N HIS A 145 3.39 -10.62 -7.35
CA HIS A 145 3.81 -9.52 -8.22
C HIS A 145 4.22 -8.30 -7.39
N LEU A 146 3.38 -7.86 -6.45
CA LEU A 146 3.62 -6.68 -5.62
C LEU A 146 4.87 -6.82 -4.74
N MET A 147 5.14 -8.01 -4.19
CA MET A 147 6.40 -8.31 -3.51
C MET A 147 7.62 -8.04 -4.40
N ARG A 148 7.59 -8.53 -5.65
CA ARG A 148 8.68 -8.28 -6.61
C ARG A 148 8.76 -6.83 -7.05
N TYR A 149 7.61 -6.18 -7.23
CA TYR A 149 7.48 -4.78 -7.59
C TYR A 149 8.11 -3.86 -6.52
N ALA A 150 7.93 -4.19 -5.24
CA ALA A 150 8.59 -3.53 -4.11
C ALA A 150 10.09 -3.90 -3.96
N GLY A 151 10.63 -4.73 -4.85
CA GLY A 151 12.02 -5.21 -4.78
C GLY A 151 12.27 -6.21 -3.64
N LEU A 152 11.21 -6.87 -3.14
CA LEU A 152 11.30 -7.78 -2.02
C LEU A 152 11.41 -9.26 -2.42
N THR A 153 12.07 -10.04 -1.56
CA THR A 153 12.23 -11.51 -1.66
C THR A 153 11.66 -12.22 -0.43
N SER A 154 11.66 -13.55 -0.43
CA SER A 154 11.14 -14.37 0.68
C SER A 154 11.94 -14.28 1.99
N ARG A 155 13.14 -13.69 1.97
CA ARG A 155 14.00 -13.52 3.15
C ARG A 155 13.90 -12.13 3.79
N ASN A 156 12.98 -11.30 3.31
CA ASN A 156 12.89 -9.91 3.74
C ASN A 156 12.09 -9.77 5.03
N HIS A 157 12.24 -8.60 5.67
CA HIS A 157 11.58 -8.30 6.93
C HIS A 157 10.06 -8.53 6.85
N PRO A 158 9.45 -9.30 7.77
CA PRO A 158 8.03 -9.65 7.73
C PRO A 158 7.10 -8.45 7.54
N ALA A 159 7.30 -7.36 8.29
CA ALA A 159 6.51 -6.14 8.15
C ALA A 159 6.60 -5.50 6.75
N ALA A 160 7.78 -5.50 6.12
CA ALA A 160 7.93 -5.01 4.75
C ALA A 160 7.27 -5.96 3.74
N ALA A 161 7.38 -7.26 3.94
CA ALA A 161 6.74 -8.25 3.07
C ALA A 161 5.21 -8.16 3.15
N LEU A 162 4.64 -8.05 4.35
CA LEU A 162 3.20 -7.93 4.53
C LEU A 162 2.68 -6.61 3.95
N SER A 163 3.34 -5.49 4.23
CA SER A 163 2.93 -4.19 3.68
C SER A 163 3.07 -4.09 2.16
N ALA A 164 4.04 -4.78 1.55
CA ALA A 164 4.16 -4.80 0.09
C ALA A 164 2.98 -5.50 -0.59
N LYS A 165 2.40 -6.54 0.03
CA LYS A 165 1.20 -7.20 -0.48
C LYS A 165 -0.02 -6.29 -0.47
N ASP A 166 0.02 -5.24 0.34
CA ASP A 166 -1.05 -4.27 0.46
C ASP A 166 -0.90 -3.05 -0.44
N ILE A 167 0.19 -2.96 -1.23
CA ILE A 167 0.36 -1.90 -2.23
C ILE A 167 -0.85 -1.89 -3.18
N GLY A 168 -1.40 -0.70 -3.40
CA GLY A 168 -2.61 -0.51 -4.19
C GLY A 168 -3.88 -0.60 -3.37
N LYS A 169 -3.85 -1.00 -2.10
CA LYS A 169 -5.00 -0.86 -1.21
C LYS A 169 -5.08 0.57 -0.70
N SER A 170 -6.29 1.01 -0.36
CA SER A 170 -6.50 2.25 0.37
C SER A 170 -7.44 1.94 1.55
N GLY A 171 -7.27 2.66 2.64
CA GLY A 171 -8.30 2.74 3.68
C GLY A 171 -9.09 4.04 3.56
N THR A 172 -9.94 4.32 4.54
CA THR A 172 -10.65 5.60 4.67
C THR A 172 -10.61 6.11 6.11
N SER A 173 -10.55 7.43 6.23
CA SER A 173 -11.21 8.22 7.29
C SER A 173 -11.89 9.44 6.67
N ALA A 174 -12.56 9.25 5.52
CA ALA A 174 -13.40 10.29 4.93
C ALA A 174 -14.43 10.74 5.98
N LYS A 175 -14.32 12.02 6.37
CA LYS A 175 -15.22 12.66 7.31
C LYS A 175 -16.65 12.56 6.77
N GLY A 176 -17.54 11.87 7.49
CA GLY A 176 -18.93 11.65 7.11
C GLY A 176 -19.28 10.26 6.55
N TYR A 177 -18.31 9.36 6.35
CA TYR A 177 -18.56 7.98 5.91
C TYR A 177 -18.14 6.90 6.91
N ASP A 178 -17.42 7.27 7.98
CA ASP A 178 -17.41 6.43 9.17
C ASP A 178 -18.82 6.51 9.77
N GLN A 179 -19.59 5.42 9.64
CA GLN A 179 -20.92 5.27 10.22
C GLN A 179 -20.91 5.39 11.77
N TYR A 180 -19.73 5.54 12.39
CA TYR A 180 -19.53 5.80 13.82
C TYR A 180 -18.92 7.19 14.14
N GLY A 181 -18.80 8.10 13.17
CA GLY A 181 -18.19 9.42 13.37
C GLY A 181 -16.66 9.37 13.38
N ASP A 182 -16.00 10.52 13.63
CA ASP A 182 -14.54 10.64 13.73
C ASP A 182 -13.94 9.42 14.45
N ASN A 183 -13.05 8.66 13.80
CA ASN A 183 -12.47 7.44 14.38
C ASN A 183 -12.07 7.71 15.85
N PRO A 184 -12.77 7.12 16.84
CA PRO A 184 -12.67 7.56 18.23
C PRO A 184 -11.28 7.34 18.82
N LYS A 185 -10.48 6.47 18.20
CA LYS A 185 -9.06 6.26 18.54
C LYS A 185 -8.17 7.45 18.18
N TYR A 186 -8.54 8.25 17.18
CA TYR A 186 -7.73 9.35 16.63
C TYR A 186 -8.36 10.73 16.74
N ARG A 187 -9.56 10.86 17.33
CA ARG A 187 -10.27 12.15 17.45
C ARG A 187 -10.38 12.90 16.09
N GLY A 188 -10.41 12.18 14.97
CA GLY A 188 -10.54 12.75 13.62
C GLY A 188 -9.26 13.30 12.96
N TRP A 189 -8.05 13.05 13.49
CA TRP A 189 -6.80 13.58 12.93
C TRP A 189 -6.10 12.61 11.97
N ILE A 190 -6.18 12.89 10.67
CA ILE A 190 -5.57 12.12 9.56
C ILE A 190 -4.04 12.01 9.70
N SER A 191 -3.37 13.00 10.30
CA SER A 191 -1.91 13.03 10.50
C SER A 191 -1.37 11.87 11.33
N TYR A 192 -2.23 11.18 12.08
CA TYR A 192 -1.83 10.09 12.96
C TYR A 192 -1.95 8.70 12.32
N GLU A 193 -2.59 8.61 11.17
CA GLU A 193 -2.90 7.32 10.58
C GLU A 193 -1.70 6.64 9.93
N CYS A 194 -0.68 7.42 9.55
CA CYS A 194 0.61 6.89 9.09
C CYS A 194 1.34 6.08 10.17
N SER A 195 1.21 6.50 11.43
CA SER A 195 1.86 5.85 12.57
C SER A 195 1.18 4.55 12.96
N GLU A 196 -0.15 4.48 12.94
CA GLU A 196 -0.85 3.20 13.04
C GLU A 196 -0.57 2.32 11.81
N PHE A 197 -0.43 2.89 10.60
CA PHE A 197 -0.09 2.09 9.41
C PHE A 197 1.23 1.35 9.65
N ALA A 198 2.29 2.08 9.98
CA ALA A 198 3.61 1.50 10.24
C ALA A 198 3.60 0.53 11.43
N SER A 199 2.95 0.90 12.54
CA SER A 199 2.93 0.08 13.76
C SER A 199 2.08 -1.17 13.65
N TRP A 200 1.03 -1.16 12.82
CA TRP A 200 0.17 -2.33 12.58
C TRP A 200 0.93 -3.46 11.92
N TYR A 201 1.75 -3.19 10.89
CA TYR A 201 2.54 -4.26 10.28
C TYR A 201 3.57 -4.85 11.25
N LEU A 202 4.14 -4.02 12.14
CA LEU A 202 4.99 -4.52 13.22
C LEU A 202 4.20 -5.37 14.23
N HIS A 203 2.94 -5.00 14.52
CA HIS A 203 2.03 -5.76 15.37
C HIS A 203 1.69 -7.14 14.77
N GLU A 204 1.15 -7.16 13.55
CA GLU A 204 0.66 -8.38 12.88
C GLU A 204 1.78 -9.38 12.61
N THR A 205 2.98 -8.90 12.33
CA THR A 205 4.13 -9.77 12.04
C THR A 205 4.95 -10.10 13.27
N GLU A 206 4.46 -9.74 14.46
CA GLU A 206 5.10 -9.99 15.75
C GLU A 206 6.50 -9.38 15.93
N CYS A 207 6.93 -8.48 15.02
CA CYS A 207 8.19 -7.75 15.15
C CYS A 207 8.24 -6.86 16.40
N TRP A 208 7.09 -6.56 17.02
CA TRP A 208 7.00 -5.92 18.33
C TRP A 208 7.63 -6.75 19.47
N ARG A 209 7.73 -8.08 19.35
CA ARG A 209 8.31 -8.95 20.39
C ARG A 209 9.79 -8.69 20.64
N ASP A 210 10.47 -8.09 19.67
CA ASP A 210 11.85 -7.63 19.81
C ASP A 210 12.01 -6.48 20.82
N PHE A 211 10.88 -5.89 21.22
CA PHE A 211 10.77 -4.96 22.33
C PHE A 211 10.31 -5.74 23.57
N ARG A 212 11.21 -6.57 24.14
CA ARG A 212 10.98 -7.49 25.29
C ARG A 212 10.19 -6.95 26.50
N ASN A 213 9.98 -5.63 26.60
CA ASN A 213 9.27 -4.96 27.70
C ASN A 213 8.02 -4.19 27.24
N LYS A 214 7.51 -4.41 26.01
CA LYS A 214 6.33 -3.72 25.50
C LYS A 214 5.21 -4.74 25.25
N PRO A 215 4.03 -4.58 25.85
CA PRO A 215 2.91 -5.49 25.59
C PRO A 215 2.46 -5.38 24.14
N LYS A 216 1.85 -6.46 23.63
CA LYS A 216 1.25 -6.55 22.28
C LYS A 216 0.37 -5.34 21.95
N SER A 217 -0.35 -4.81 22.93
CA SER A 217 -1.23 -3.64 22.78
C SER A 217 -0.48 -2.35 22.38
N VAL A 218 0.79 -2.17 22.75
CA VAL A 218 1.50 -0.90 22.51
C VAL A 218 1.61 -0.57 21.02
N PHE A 219 1.96 -1.54 20.18
CA PHE A 219 2.09 -1.31 18.73
C PHE A 219 0.74 -1.27 18.03
N ARG A 220 -0.27 -1.97 18.56
CA ARG A 220 -1.66 -1.86 18.08
C ARG A 220 -2.23 -0.48 18.36
N ASP A 221 -1.91 0.12 19.50
CA ASP A 221 -2.56 1.33 20.03
C ASP A 221 -1.74 2.60 19.82
N ILE A 222 -0.77 2.60 18.91
CA ILE A 222 -0.06 3.83 18.52
C ILE A 222 -1.03 4.81 17.89
N THR A 223 -1.03 6.04 18.39
CA THR A 223 -1.91 7.11 17.93
C THR A 223 -1.20 8.34 17.40
N TYR A 224 0.14 8.37 17.37
CA TYR A 224 0.90 9.38 16.67
C TYR A 224 2.37 8.95 16.50
N THR A 225 3.05 9.53 15.50
CA THR A 225 4.40 9.13 15.07
C THR A 225 5.44 9.21 16.19
N GLU A 226 5.35 10.21 17.08
CA GLU A 226 6.31 10.37 18.19
C GLU A 226 6.26 9.21 19.20
N GLN A 227 5.10 8.59 19.47
CA GLN A 227 5.03 7.40 20.33
C GLN A 227 5.89 6.27 19.78
N LEU A 228 5.79 6.04 18.47
CA LEU A 228 6.57 5.03 17.78
C LEU A 228 8.07 5.36 17.93
N TYR A 229 8.47 6.61 17.68
CA TYR A 229 9.85 7.06 17.89
C TYR A 229 10.35 6.80 19.31
N LEU A 230 9.60 7.18 20.34
CA LEU A 230 10.00 7.03 21.75
C LEU A 230 10.22 5.57 22.14
N ILE A 231 9.47 4.63 21.57
CA ILE A 231 9.66 3.18 21.79
C ILE A 231 11.04 2.75 21.28
N PHE A 232 11.40 3.10 20.04
CA PHE A 232 12.71 2.75 19.48
C PHE A 232 13.86 3.52 20.15
N LYS A 233 13.64 4.80 20.50
CA LYS A 233 14.61 5.63 21.22
C LYS A 233 14.97 5.02 22.57
N SER A 234 13.97 4.50 23.31
CA SER A 234 14.21 3.82 24.60
C SER A 234 15.14 2.60 24.48
N LYS A 235 15.25 2.02 23.29
CA LYS A 235 16.16 0.91 22.96
C LYS A 235 17.43 1.35 22.24
N LYS A 236 17.64 2.66 22.08
CA LYS A 236 18.79 3.27 21.36
C LYS A 236 18.85 2.84 19.88
N ARG A 237 17.70 2.61 19.27
CA ARG A 237 17.54 2.13 17.88
C ARG A 237 17.05 3.21 16.92
N THR A 238 17.40 4.47 17.19
CA THR A 238 17.02 5.63 16.39
C THR A 238 18.26 6.25 15.75
N TYR A 239 18.15 6.56 14.46
CA TYR A 239 19.25 7.02 13.63
C TYR A 239 18.79 8.20 12.78
N TYR A 240 19.44 9.36 12.89
CA TYR A 240 19.10 10.53 12.08
C TYR A 240 19.98 10.58 10.82
N TYR A 241 19.48 11.13 9.72
CA TYR A 241 20.31 11.41 8.56
C TYR A 241 21.20 12.62 8.84
N HIS A 242 22.52 12.49 8.68
CA HIS A 242 23.44 13.61 8.80
C HIS A 242 23.86 14.07 7.43
N ASN A 243 23.46 15.30 7.07
CA ASN A 243 23.70 15.88 5.76
C ASN A 243 25.21 15.97 5.40
N GLY A 244 26.00 16.67 6.23
CA GLY A 244 27.45 16.81 6.00
C GLY A 244 28.25 15.50 5.96
N ARG A 245 27.77 14.43 6.60
CA ARG A 245 28.42 13.10 6.60
C ARG A 245 27.78 12.11 5.63
N ASN A 246 26.69 12.51 4.96
CA ASN A 246 25.95 11.75 3.96
C ASN A 246 25.55 10.33 4.40
N ARG A 247 25.16 10.16 5.67
CA ARG A 247 24.84 8.84 6.25
C ARG A 247 23.90 8.94 7.44
N PHE A 248 23.24 7.84 7.77
CA PHE A 248 22.45 7.73 9.00
C PHE A 248 23.36 7.44 10.20
N LEU A 249 23.17 8.18 11.29
CA LEU A 249 23.97 8.10 12.52
C LEU A 249 23.06 7.87 13.71
N ASN A 250 23.47 6.98 14.61
CA ASN A 250 22.72 6.70 15.82
C ASN A 250 22.64 7.94 16.70
N GLU A 251 21.46 8.28 17.19
CA GLU A 251 21.25 9.50 18.00
C GLU A 251 22.04 9.50 19.32
N LYS A 252 22.43 8.33 19.84
CA LYS A 252 23.16 8.24 21.12
C LYS A 252 24.68 8.25 20.95
N ASN A 253 25.19 7.50 19.99
CA ASN A 253 26.63 7.21 19.90
C ASN A 253 27.26 7.56 18.55
N GLU A 254 26.51 8.19 17.64
CA GLU A 254 27.01 8.63 16.33
C GLU A 254 27.56 7.51 15.45
N LYS A 255 27.28 6.23 15.78
CA LYS A 255 27.67 5.09 14.96
C LYS A 255 26.85 5.09 13.67
N ALA A 256 27.53 4.90 12.55
CA ALA A 256 26.89 4.80 11.25
C ALA A 256 25.99 3.57 11.13
N TYR A 257 24.87 3.74 10.43
CA TYR A 257 23.89 2.70 10.16
C TYR A 257 23.45 2.77 8.70
N THR A 258 23.17 1.61 8.13
CA THR A 258 22.54 1.50 6.80
C THR A 258 21.15 0.94 7.00
N PRO A 259 20.10 1.73 6.71
CA PRO A 259 18.71 1.29 6.85
C PRO A 259 18.39 0.05 6.01
N LYS A 260 17.49 -0.78 6.53
CA LYS A 260 17.10 -2.07 5.97
C LYS A 260 15.60 -2.12 5.71
N PRO A 261 15.15 -2.97 4.75
CA PRO A 261 13.73 -3.21 4.57
C PRO A 261 13.05 -3.55 5.91
N GLY A 262 11.93 -2.90 6.21
CA GLY A 262 11.16 -3.12 7.43
C GLY A 262 11.50 -2.20 8.60
N ASP A 263 12.59 -1.42 8.53
CA ASP A 263 12.78 -0.30 9.44
C ASP A 263 11.65 0.72 9.29
N ILE A 264 11.36 1.48 10.35
CA ILE A 264 10.40 2.59 10.25
C ILE A 264 11.16 3.85 9.87
N PHE A 265 10.75 4.47 8.77
CA PHE A 265 11.28 5.73 8.28
C PHE A 265 10.34 6.87 8.67
N MET A 266 10.85 7.85 9.40
CA MET A 266 10.07 8.96 9.94
C MET A 266 10.56 10.29 9.37
N ARG A 267 9.60 11.18 9.14
CA ARG A 267 9.84 12.58 8.81
C ARG A 267 9.41 13.47 9.97
N LYS A 268 10.27 14.41 10.30
CA LYS A 268 9.95 15.58 11.10
C LYS A 268 9.80 16.80 10.21
N ALA A 269 8.97 17.73 10.65
CA ALA A 269 9.01 19.11 10.19
C ALA A 269 8.77 20.00 11.41
N ASP A 270 9.47 21.13 11.45
CA ASP A 270 9.41 22.10 12.54
C ASP A 270 9.60 21.45 13.93
N GLY A 271 10.53 20.49 13.99
CA GLY A 271 10.86 19.74 15.20
C GLY A 271 9.84 18.67 15.62
N LYS A 272 8.69 18.55 14.96
CA LYS A 272 7.62 17.60 15.29
C LYS A 272 7.64 16.37 14.38
N PHE A 273 7.27 15.21 14.92
CA PHE A 273 7.13 13.98 14.14
C PHE A 273 5.81 13.97 13.36
N GLU A 274 5.89 14.12 12.04
CA GLU A 274 4.70 14.30 11.22
C GLU A 274 4.28 13.05 10.47
N HIS A 275 5.24 12.21 10.05
CA HIS A 275 4.94 11.09 9.17
C HIS A 275 5.80 9.87 9.46
N SER A 276 5.24 8.68 9.28
CA SER A 276 5.95 7.41 9.36
C SER A 276 5.60 6.48 8.21
N MET A 277 6.62 5.79 7.72
CA MET A 277 6.59 4.94 6.52
C MET A 277 7.42 3.68 6.79
N ILE A 278 7.21 2.63 6.00
CA ILE A 278 8.02 1.41 6.10
C ILE A 278 9.16 1.49 5.09
N PHE A 279 10.40 1.43 5.57
CA PHE A 279 11.58 1.53 4.74
C PHE A 279 11.72 0.29 3.83
N LEU A 280 12.14 0.49 2.57
CA LEU A 280 12.48 -0.60 1.66
C LEU A 280 13.95 -0.56 1.24
N ARG A 281 14.43 0.58 0.73
CA ARG A 281 15.77 0.64 0.14
C ARG A 281 16.38 2.02 0.23
N TRP A 282 17.67 2.05 0.54
CA TRP A 282 18.51 3.25 0.44
C TRP A 282 19.21 3.30 -0.92
N ASN A 283 19.10 4.41 -1.63
CA ASN A 283 19.95 4.72 -2.78
C ASN A 283 21.08 5.64 -2.32
N SER A 284 22.28 5.08 -2.12
CA SER A 284 23.43 5.83 -1.64
C SER A 284 24.00 6.82 -2.66
N ARG A 285 23.74 6.64 -3.96
CA ARG A 285 24.19 7.57 -5.00
C ARG A 285 23.38 8.85 -4.92
N ASP A 286 22.06 8.70 -5.02
CA ASP A 286 21.12 9.83 -5.13
C ASP A 286 20.62 10.32 -3.76
N LYS A 287 21.01 9.64 -2.68
CA LYS A 287 20.61 9.92 -1.29
C LYS A 287 19.08 9.92 -1.11
N THR A 288 18.43 8.97 -1.77
CA THR A 288 16.97 8.80 -1.73
C THR A 288 16.58 7.52 -1.00
N ALA A 289 15.44 7.56 -0.33
CA ALA A 289 14.83 6.40 0.31
C ALA A 289 13.61 5.95 -0.50
N LEU A 290 13.56 4.67 -0.85
CA LEU A 290 12.33 4.02 -1.31
C LEU A 290 11.61 3.46 -0.10
N VAL A 291 10.34 3.79 0.05
CA VAL A 291 9.50 3.41 1.19
C VAL A 291 8.12 2.95 0.74
N ILE A 292 7.43 2.18 1.59
CA ILE A 292 5.98 1.98 1.49
C ILE A 292 5.33 3.06 2.35
N ASP A 293 4.54 3.89 1.69
CA ASP A 293 3.78 5.00 2.27
C ASP A 293 2.29 4.66 2.25
N GLY A 294 1.57 5.01 3.30
CA GLY A 294 0.15 4.70 3.48
C GLY A 294 -0.47 5.56 4.57
N PRO A 295 -1.78 5.38 4.88
CA PRO A 295 -2.67 4.36 4.30
C PRO A 295 -3.42 4.77 3.00
N TYR A 296 -3.24 5.99 2.46
CA TYR A 296 -4.09 6.50 1.35
C TYR A 296 -3.34 7.01 0.11
N PRO A 297 -3.23 6.19 -0.96
CA PRO A 297 -3.20 4.73 -0.92
C PRO A 297 -1.91 4.21 -0.28
N VAL A 298 -1.87 2.91 -0.01
CA VAL A 298 -0.62 2.19 0.22
C VAL A 298 0.14 2.13 -1.10
N THR A 299 1.30 2.76 -1.17
CA THR A 299 2.06 2.94 -2.41
C THR A 299 3.56 2.97 -2.15
N LEU A 300 4.33 2.79 -3.22
CA LEU A 300 5.76 3.06 -3.18
C LEU A 300 5.99 4.57 -3.32
N ARG A 301 6.89 5.09 -2.50
CA ARG A 301 7.31 6.49 -2.54
C ARG A 301 8.82 6.59 -2.52
N THR A 302 9.35 7.45 -3.39
CA THR A 302 10.74 7.88 -3.30
C THR A 302 10.80 9.19 -2.53
N VAL A 303 11.66 9.25 -1.52
CA VAL A 303 11.88 10.43 -0.67
C VAL A 303 13.31 10.92 -0.87
N ASP A 304 13.45 12.17 -1.32
CA ASP A 304 14.74 12.82 -1.56
C ASP A 304 15.33 13.38 -0.25
N VAL A 305 15.79 12.47 0.62
CA VAL A 305 16.23 12.77 2.00
C VAL A 305 17.22 13.93 2.05
N HIS A 306 18.30 13.85 1.26
CA HIS A 306 19.34 14.88 1.27
C HIS A 306 18.82 16.24 0.77
N ALA A 307 18.06 16.26 -0.32
CA ALA A 307 17.51 17.50 -0.87
C ALA A 307 16.53 18.17 0.10
N MET A 308 15.73 17.38 0.82
CA MET A 308 14.79 17.90 1.81
C MET A 308 15.50 18.45 3.05
N GLU A 309 16.56 17.80 3.53
CA GLU A 309 17.38 18.28 4.67
C GLU A 309 18.17 19.55 4.37
N THR A 310 18.64 19.73 3.12
CA THR A 310 19.37 20.95 2.73
C THR A 310 18.49 22.21 2.72
N ARG A 311 17.16 22.07 2.62
CA ARG A 311 16.23 23.22 2.52
C ARG A 311 15.83 23.79 3.89
N THR A 312 16.07 23.07 4.98
CA THR A 312 15.52 23.38 6.31
C THR A 312 16.56 23.86 7.35
N ASN A 313 17.77 24.25 6.92
CA ASN A 313 18.88 24.66 7.81
C ASN A 313 19.28 23.58 8.84
N ASP A 314 19.82 22.44 8.36
CA ASP A 314 20.46 21.39 9.18
C ASP A 314 19.56 20.74 10.25
N GLN A 315 18.23 20.77 10.05
CA GLN A 315 17.31 20.05 10.90
C GLN A 315 17.44 18.54 10.64
N LYS A 316 17.63 17.76 11.72
CA LYS A 316 17.58 16.28 11.73
C LYS A 316 16.14 15.80 11.46
N ASP A 317 15.69 16.01 10.23
CA ASP A 317 14.31 15.85 9.80
C ASP A 317 13.97 14.39 9.49
N PHE A 318 14.94 13.59 9.04
CA PHE A 318 14.73 12.18 8.75
C PHE A 318 15.35 11.28 9.81
N ILE A 319 14.51 10.39 10.34
CA ILE A 319 14.90 9.41 11.35
C ILE A 319 14.53 8.02 10.87
N VAL A 320 15.47 7.08 11.02
CA VAL A 320 15.26 5.65 10.86
C VAL A 320 15.17 5.02 12.24
N CYS A 321 14.13 4.24 12.46
CA CYS A 321 13.92 3.42 13.63
C CYS A 321 14.20 1.96 13.25
N GLU A 322 15.33 1.42 13.73
CA GLU A 322 15.79 0.09 13.37
C GLU A 322 14.87 -0.99 13.93
N SER A 323 14.22 -1.72 13.04
CA SER A 323 13.46 -2.92 13.37
C SER A 323 14.41 -4.12 13.31
N VAL A 324 14.37 -4.96 14.34
CA VAL A 324 15.20 -6.16 14.41
C VAL A 324 14.34 -7.36 14.00
N MET A 325 14.99 -8.38 13.44
CA MET A 325 14.40 -9.71 13.27
C MET A 325 15.13 -10.67 14.18
N ASN A 326 14.56 -11.02 15.34
CA ASN A 326 15.06 -12.16 16.10
C ASN A 326 14.36 -13.45 15.63
N ARG A 327 14.93 -14.07 14.57
CA ARG A 327 14.69 -15.44 14.06
C ARG A 327 13.70 -15.62 12.90
N PHE A 328 14.09 -16.52 11.99
CA PHE A 328 13.21 -17.40 11.21
C PHE A 328 13.06 -18.71 11.96
#